data_AF-A0A497H237-F1
#
_entry.id   AF-A0A497H237-F1
#
_cell.length_a   1.000
_cell.length_b   1.000
_cell.length_c   1.000
_cell.angle_alpha   90.00
_cell.angle_beta   90.00
_cell.angle_gamma   90.00
#
_symmetry.space_group_name_H-M   'P 1'
#
loop_
_entity.id
_entity.type
_entity.pdbx_description
1 polymer ?
#
loop_
_entity_poly.entity_id
_entity_poly.type
_entity_poly.pdbx_seq_one_letter_code
_entity_poly.pdbx_strand_id
1 'polypeptide(L)'
;MIKKISCPACNHILTAEGKPGEKRRLTCPNCGFMGKFTFPQDEHSRHIIEGNRIRPRGVTILAALQVIAVIILIAGLILLLPYVYDKSMEEIATEVFGFPILEFLVVYTLIMVPISLLLSYGLLSGREWARFASVLFQINSMTYSVISLNFLGTIIPIYIIYYLRKPHVKDYFHTEQGLEIPVRAVIIAGVSMLLIFNGYIAFTLNPILHDGIISKIPDSRYYGTWVNESQHIEITFYSNNSFFIANATDTYWGTWENGVGPWWILKLEWKEGEGRYAPFFFGSNRMRLVQESGKSGFFSVAEFKKKS
;
A
#
# COMPACT_ATOMS: atom_id res chain seq x y z
N MET A 1 6.17 43.70 -24.47
CA MET A 1 6.58 44.93 -23.74
C MET A 1 8.00 45.27 -24.16
N ILE A 2 8.26 46.53 -24.54
CA ILE A 2 9.61 47.00 -24.92
C ILE A 2 10.25 47.63 -23.69
N LYS A 3 11.46 47.19 -23.30
CA LYS A 3 12.22 47.75 -22.18
C LYS A 3 13.63 48.12 -22.60
N LYS A 4 14.11 49.28 -22.11
CA LYS A 4 15.50 49.72 -22.22
C LYS A 4 16.29 49.15 -21.05
N ILE A 5 17.40 48.49 -21.34
CA ILE A 5 18.25 47.79 -20.37
C ILE A 5 19.68 48.33 -20.55
N SER A 6 20.37 48.66 -19.47
CA SER A 6 21.78 49.04 -19.54
C SER A 6 22.68 47.81 -19.38
N CYS A 7 23.70 47.69 -20.22
CA CYS A 7 24.73 46.65 -20.09
C CYS A 7 25.67 46.98 -18.91
N PRO A 8 25.87 46.07 -17.93
CA PRO A 8 26.73 46.34 -16.78
C PRO A 8 28.21 46.50 -17.13
N ALA A 9 28.66 45.92 -18.26
CA ALA A 9 30.06 45.94 -18.68
C ALA A 9 30.48 47.18 -19.48
N CYS A 10 29.58 47.78 -20.27
CA CYS A 10 29.93 48.90 -21.18
C CYS A 10 28.92 50.06 -21.13
N ASN A 11 27.92 49.98 -20.25
CA ASN A 11 26.84 50.95 -20.07
C ASN A 11 26.01 51.26 -21.34
N HIS A 12 26.12 50.43 -22.38
CA HIS A 12 25.34 50.56 -23.61
C HIS A 12 23.87 50.19 -23.35
N ILE A 13 22.96 51.04 -23.82
CA ILE A 13 21.51 50.86 -23.65
C ILE A 13 20.97 50.05 -24.82
N LEU A 14 20.42 48.88 -24.52
CA LEU A 14 19.77 47.99 -25.49
C LEU A 14 18.26 47.91 -25.23
N THR A 15 17.48 47.86 -26.31
CA THR A 15 16.04 47.65 -26.27
C THR A 15 15.75 46.16 -26.44
N ALA A 16 14.99 45.59 -25.50
CA ALA A 16 14.56 44.20 -25.57
C ALA A 16 13.03 44.13 -25.50
N GLU A 17 12.45 43.31 -26.37
CA GLU A 17 11.02 42.99 -26.36
C GLU A 17 10.80 41.61 -25.74
N GLY A 18 9.80 41.52 -24.87
CA GLY A 18 9.42 40.25 -24.25
C GLY A 18 8.05 40.32 -23.58
N LYS A 19 7.58 39.14 -23.16
CA LYS A 19 6.36 38.99 -22.35
C LYS A 19 6.68 39.23 -20.85
N PRO A 20 5.73 39.74 -20.05
CA PRO A 20 5.93 39.91 -18.60
C PRO A 20 6.31 38.59 -17.91
N GLY A 21 7.40 38.57 -17.15
CA GLY A 21 7.90 37.36 -16.45
C GLY A 21 8.76 36.42 -17.29
N GLU A 22 8.94 36.71 -18.58
CA GLU A 22 9.82 35.94 -19.46
C GLU A 22 11.30 36.14 -19.06
N LYS A 23 12.07 35.05 -19.04
CA LYS A 23 13.52 35.07 -18.83
C LYS A 23 14.21 34.94 -20.19
N ARG A 24 14.87 36.00 -20.65
CA ARG A 24 15.56 36.00 -21.94
C ARG A 24 17.06 36.18 -21.74
N ARG A 25 17.85 35.42 -22.49
CA ARG A 25 19.29 35.67 -22.62
C ARG A 25 19.48 36.77 -23.65
N LEU A 26 20.15 37.83 -23.25
CA LEU A 26 20.44 38.98 -24.11
C LEU A 26 21.95 39.09 -24.25
N THR A 27 22.40 39.32 -25.48
CA THR A 27 23.81 39.57 -25.80
C THR A 27 23.95 41.05 -26.14
N CYS A 28 24.88 41.74 -25.48
CA CYS A 28 25.14 43.14 -25.77
C CYS A 28 25.77 43.27 -27.17
N PRO A 29 25.20 44.09 -28.09
CA PRO A 29 25.76 44.26 -29.43
C PRO A 29 27.10 45.01 -29.43
N ASN A 30 27.39 45.77 -28.36
CA ASN A 30 28.60 46.60 -28.27
C ASN A 30 29.82 45.85 -27.71
N CYS A 31 29.64 45.06 -26.64
CA CYS A 31 30.76 44.37 -25.98
C CYS A 31 30.64 42.84 -25.93
N GLY A 32 29.59 42.26 -26.52
CA GLY A 32 29.37 40.80 -26.52
C GLY A 32 28.99 40.20 -25.16
N PHE A 33 28.85 41.02 -24.11
CA PHE A 33 28.49 40.54 -22.77
C PHE A 33 27.12 39.85 -22.79
N MET A 34 27.07 38.61 -22.29
CA MET A 34 25.84 37.81 -22.21
C MET A 34 25.26 37.87 -20.80
N GLY A 35 24.01 38.37 -20.70
CA GLY A 35 23.28 38.46 -19.45
C GLY A 35 21.93 37.76 -19.51
N LYS A 36 21.41 37.33 -18.36
CA LYS A 36 20.01 36.90 -18.21
C LYS A 36 19.20 38.08 -17.71
N PHE A 37 18.20 38.50 -18.47
CA PHE A 37 17.25 39.53 -18.07
C PHE A 37 15.87 38.91 -17.84
N THR A 38 15.24 39.27 -16.72
CA THR A 38 13.86 38.86 -16.41
C THR A 38 12.98 40.09 -16.57
N PHE A 39 11.99 40.01 -17.46
CA PHE A 39 11.06 41.13 -17.64
C PHE A 39 10.23 41.32 -16.37
N PRO A 40 10.18 42.54 -15.79
CA PRO A 40 9.42 42.79 -14.58
C PRO A 40 7.94 42.53 -14.85
N GLN A 41 7.33 41.70 -14.02
CA GLN A 41 5.88 41.58 -13.94
C GLN A 41 5.35 42.76 -13.13
N ASP A 42 4.33 43.42 -13.66
CA ASP A 42 3.51 44.37 -12.93
C ASP A 42 2.84 43.68 -11.73
N GLU A 43 2.93 44.33 -10.58
CA GLU A 43 2.45 43.81 -9.28
C GLU A 43 0.94 43.52 -9.31
N HIS A 44 0.19 44.31 -10.08
CA HIS A 44 -1.22 44.07 -10.32
C HIS A 44 -1.48 42.77 -11.10
N SER A 45 -0.65 42.43 -12.09
CA SER A 45 -0.74 41.16 -12.83
C SER A 45 -0.30 39.96 -12.01
N ARG A 46 0.64 40.11 -11.06
CA ARG A 46 0.98 39.03 -10.12
C ARG A 46 -0.24 38.60 -9.32
N HIS A 47 -1.00 39.56 -8.79
CA HIS A 47 -2.24 39.29 -8.06
C HIS A 47 -3.38 38.76 -8.96
N ILE A 48 -3.46 39.15 -10.23
CA ILE A 48 -4.46 38.60 -11.18
C ILE A 48 -4.12 37.14 -11.56
N ILE A 49 -2.85 36.78 -11.70
CA ILE A 49 -2.41 35.40 -12.01
C ILE A 49 -2.56 34.46 -10.81
N GLU A 50 -2.42 34.97 -9.58
CA GLU A 50 -2.72 34.20 -8.36
C GLU A 50 -4.23 34.12 -8.07
N GLY A 51 -5.00 35.12 -8.49
CA GLY A 51 -6.40 35.33 -8.08
C GLY A 51 -7.49 34.50 -8.74
N ASN A 52 -7.21 33.66 -9.75
CA ASN A 52 -8.25 32.80 -10.33
C ASN A 52 -7.74 31.43 -10.82
N ARG A 53 -6.98 30.74 -9.97
CA ARG A 53 -6.69 29.31 -10.18
C ARG A 53 -7.92 28.49 -9.81
N ILE A 54 -8.82 28.31 -10.76
CA ILE A 54 -9.99 27.46 -10.56
C ILE A 54 -9.50 26.02 -10.32
N ARG A 55 -9.63 25.55 -9.08
CA ARG A 55 -9.25 24.18 -8.71
C ARG A 55 -10.10 23.18 -9.51
N PRO A 56 -9.47 22.23 -10.23
CA PRO A 56 -10.21 21.19 -10.92
C PRO A 56 -10.99 20.31 -9.94
N ARG A 57 -12.28 20.07 -10.20
CA ARG A 57 -13.15 19.28 -9.30
C ARG A 57 -12.58 17.89 -8.99
N GLY A 58 -11.99 17.21 -9.99
CA GLY A 58 -11.39 15.90 -9.78
C GLY A 58 -10.14 15.91 -8.90
N VAL A 59 -9.42 17.04 -8.78
CA VAL A 59 -8.31 17.16 -7.82
C VAL A 59 -8.86 17.25 -6.39
N THR A 60 -9.96 17.98 -6.19
CA THR A 60 -10.65 18.02 -4.89
C THR A 60 -11.14 16.63 -4.49
N ILE A 61 -11.74 15.90 -5.43
CA ILE A 61 -12.20 14.51 -5.20
C ILE A 61 -11.01 13.61 -4.83
N LEU A 62 -9.90 13.69 -5.58
CA LEU A 62 -8.71 12.89 -5.29
C LEU A 62 -8.13 13.19 -3.90
N ALA A 63 -8.07 14.47 -3.51
CA ALA A 63 -7.61 14.86 -2.18
C ALA A 63 -8.54 14.37 -1.07
N ALA A 64 -9.86 14.41 -1.29
CA ALA A 64 -10.85 13.86 -0.36
C ALA A 64 -10.72 12.34 -0.21
N LEU A 65 -10.54 11.61 -1.32
CA LEU A 65 -10.27 10.17 -1.30
C LEU A 65 -9.00 9.84 -0.51
N GLN A 66 -7.97 10.69 -0.59
CA GLN A 66 -6.75 10.50 0.22
C GLN A 66 -7.03 10.65 1.73
N VAL A 67 -7.89 11.59 2.13
CA VAL A 67 -8.30 11.75 3.54
C VAL A 67 -9.12 10.55 4.00
N ILE A 68 -10.05 10.05 3.16
CA ILE A 68 -10.81 8.84 3.46
C ILE A 68 -9.87 7.64 3.63
N ALA A 69 -8.87 7.50 2.76
CA ALA A 69 -7.86 6.45 2.87
C ALA A 69 -7.10 6.53 4.20
N VAL A 70 -6.77 7.73 4.70
CA VAL A 70 -6.14 7.90 6.02
C VAL A 70 -7.05 7.40 7.14
N ILE A 71 -8.35 7.72 7.09
CA ILE A 71 -9.32 7.25 8.09
C ILE A 71 -9.38 5.71 8.08
N ILE A 72 -9.43 5.11 6.90
CA ILE A 72 -9.44 3.65 6.73
C ILE A 72 -8.14 3.04 7.28
N LEU A 73 -6.98 3.63 6.99
CA LEU A 73 -5.69 3.16 7.51
C LEU A 73 -5.63 3.21 9.04
N ILE A 74 -6.10 4.30 9.65
CA ILE A 74 -6.14 4.44 11.11
C ILE A 74 -7.10 3.41 11.72
N ALA A 75 -8.29 3.23 11.14
CA ALA A 75 -9.23 2.22 11.59
C ALA A 75 -8.64 0.81 11.48
N GLY A 76 -7.97 0.50 10.36
CA GLY A 76 -7.26 -0.75 10.15
C GLY A 76 -6.17 -0.98 11.20
N LEU A 77 -5.39 0.05 11.53
CA LEU A 77 -4.38 -0.03 12.58
C LEU A 77 -5.01 -0.34 13.94
N ILE A 78 -6.09 0.34 14.32
CA ILE A 78 -6.80 0.10 15.59
C ILE A 78 -7.30 -1.34 15.67
N LEU A 79 -7.85 -1.88 14.58
CA LEU A 79 -8.31 -3.27 14.49
C LEU A 79 -7.15 -4.28 14.50
N LEU A 80 -5.97 -3.89 14.01
CA LEU A 80 -4.77 -4.74 13.97
C LEU A 80 -4.09 -4.86 15.35
N LEU A 81 -4.15 -3.82 16.18
CA LEU A 81 -3.40 -3.76 17.45
C LEU A 81 -3.56 -5.00 18.36
N PRO A 82 -4.75 -5.59 18.57
CA PRO A 82 -4.88 -6.79 19.40
C PRO A 82 -4.03 -7.97 18.91
N TYR A 83 -3.91 -8.12 17.58
CA TYR A 83 -3.17 -9.22 16.95
C TYR A 83 -1.66 -9.01 17.04
N VAL A 84 -1.19 -7.76 17.02
CA VAL A 84 0.23 -7.42 17.19
C VAL A 84 0.75 -7.84 18.57
N TYR A 85 -0.10 -7.79 19.61
CA TYR A 85 0.27 -8.21 20.95
C TYR A 85 0.08 -9.71 21.21
N ASP A 86 -0.59 -10.43 20.31
CA ASP A 86 -0.72 -11.88 20.38
C ASP A 86 0.50 -12.54 19.71
N LYS A 87 1.49 -12.92 20.52
CA LYS A 87 2.71 -13.61 20.07
C LYS A 87 2.46 -14.83 19.19
N SER A 88 1.32 -15.51 19.37
CA SER A 88 1.00 -16.66 18.52
C SER A 88 0.68 -16.24 17.09
N MET A 89 -0.05 -15.13 16.91
CA MET A 89 -0.40 -14.60 15.61
C MET A 89 0.83 -14.03 14.92
N GLU A 90 1.74 -13.41 15.67
CA GLU A 90 3.05 -12.99 15.18
C GLU A 90 3.89 -14.17 14.66
N GLU A 91 3.97 -15.28 15.41
CA GLU A 91 4.68 -16.49 15.00
C GLU A 91 4.11 -17.07 13.70
N ILE A 92 2.78 -17.24 13.62
CA ILE A 92 2.10 -17.77 12.43
C ILE A 92 2.32 -16.84 11.24
N ALA A 93 2.10 -15.53 11.42
CA ALA A 93 2.23 -14.56 10.35
C ALA A 93 3.67 -14.50 9.84
N THR A 94 4.67 -14.55 10.73
CA THR A 94 6.08 -14.57 10.34
C THR A 94 6.45 -15.84 9.59
N GLU A 95 5.91 -16.98 9.98
CA GLU A 95 6.14 -18.25 9.28
C GLU A 95 5.54 -18.23 7.86
N VAL A 96 4.32 -17.72 7.72
CA VAL A 96 3.60 -17.65 6.43
C VAL A 96 4.26 -16.65 5.49
N PHE A 97 4.55 -15.44 5.99
CA PHE A 97 5.06 -14.36 5.16
C PHE A 97 6.59 -14.37 5.06
N GLY A 98 7.30 -15.13 5.89
CA GLY A 98 8.76 -15.18 5.94
C GLY A 98 9.42 -13.95 6.59
N PHE A 99 8.63 -13.04 7.17
CA PHE A 99 9.09 -11.84 7.87
C PHE A 99 7.99 -11.32 8.82
N PRO A 100 8.32 -10.50 9.83
CA PRO A 100 7.38 -9.92 10.80
C PRO A 100 6.40 -8.93 10.15
N ILE A 101 5.37 -9.45 9.49
CA ILE A 101 4.40 -8.68 8.69
C ILE A 101 3.54 -7.75 9.57
N LEU A 102 3.18 -8.16 10.78
CA LEU A 102 2.29 -7.39 11.64
C LEU A 102 2.98 -6.10 12.12
N GLU A 103 4.21 -6.20 12.61
CA GLU A 103 5.07 -5.09 13.00
C GLU A 103 5.32 -4.17 11.80
N PHE A 104 5.61 -4.78 10.65
CA PHE A 104 5.79 -4.04 9.42
C PHE A 104 4.55 -3.22 9.04
N LEU A 105 3.34 -3.81 9.10
CA LEU A 105 2.09 -3.12 8.78
C LEU A 105 1.82 -1.95 9.73
N VAL A 106 2.19 -2.07 11.01
CA VAL A 106 2.14 -0.95 11.97
C VAL A 106 3.06 0.17 11.53
N VAL A 107 4.34 -0.12 11.29
CA VAL A 107 5.34 0.88 10.86
C VAL A 107 4.94 1.53 9.53
N TYR A 108 4.51 0.72 8.56
CA TYR A 108 4.00 1.16 7.27
C TYR A 108 2.86 2.15 7.45
N THR A 109 1.87 1.83 8.29
CA THR A 109 0.73 2.70 8.53
C THR A 109 1.14 4.02 9.19
N LEU A 110 2.03 3.98 10.18
CA LEU A 110 2.56 5.16 10.85
C LEU A 110 3.30 6.11 9.89
N ILE A 111 3.97 5.58 8.87
CA ILE A 111 4.65 6.37 7.83
C ILE A 111 3.66 6.87 6.77
N MET A 112 2.73 6.03 6.34
CA MET A 112 1.82 6.34 5.24
C MET A 112 0.72 7.34 5.59
N VAL A 113 0.29 7.39 6.84
CA VAL A 113 -0.67 8.39 7.33
C VAL A 113 -0.17 9.84 7.10
N PRO A 114 0.99 10.27 7.62
CA PRO A 114 1.48 11.62 7.41
C PRO A 114 1.79 11.91 5.93
N ILE A 115 2.33 10.94 5.18
CA ILE A 115 2.58 11.10 3.74
C ILE A 115 1.26 11.34 2.99
N SER A 116 0.21 10.60 3.31
CA SER A 116 -1.11 10.73 2.69
C SER A 116 -1.76 12.07 2.99
N LEU A 117 -1.66 12.55 4.24
CA LEU A 117 -2.13 13.88 4.62
C LEU A 117 -1.33 14.98 3.91
N LEU A 118 -0.01 14.85 3.84
CA LEU A 118 0.86 15.77 3.12
C LEU A 118 0.50 15.80 1.63
N LEU A 119 0.26 14.64 1.01
CA LEU A 119 -0.15 14.53 -0.39
C LEU A 119 -1.52 15.20 -0.62
N SER A 120 -2.50 14.98 0.26
CA SER A 120 -3.81 15.64 0.18
C SER A 120 -3.67 17.17 0.26
N TYR A 121 -2.88 17.67 1.22
CA TYR A 121 -2.55 19.09 1.32
C TYR A 121 -1.86 19.62 0.06
N GLY A 122 -0.90 18.87 -0.48
CA GLY A 122 -0.17 19.22 -1.69
C GLY A 122 -1.07 19.29 -2.93
N LEU A 123 -2.03 18.35 -3.04
CA LEU A 123 -3.05 18.34 -4.08
C LEU A 123 -3.98 19.54 -3.97
N LEU A 124 -4.45 19.89 -2.76
CA LEU A 124 -5.33 21.04 -2.54
C LEU A 124 -4.62 22.39 -2.69
N SER A 125 -3.31 22.42 -2.49
CA SER A 125 -2.49 23.62 -2.63
C SER A 125 -1.94 23.81 -4.05
N GLY A 126 -2.18 22.85 -4.96
CA GLY A 126 -1.69 22.91 -6.34
C GLY A 126 -0.16 22.85 -6.45
N ARG A 127 0.51 22.15 -5.53
CA ARG A 127 1.98 22.01 -5.55
C ARG A 127 2.42 21.01 -6.62
N GLU A 128 3.42 21.36 -7.44
CA GLU A 128 3.96 20.51 -8.52
C GLU A 128 4.32 19.09 -8.06
N TRP A 129 5.00 18.98 -6.91
CA TRP A 129 5.44 17.70 -6.37
C TRP A 129 4.29 16.76 -6.04
N ALA A 130 3.12 17.30 -5.66
CA ALA A 130 1.97 16.49 -5.27
C ALA A 130 1.40 15.74 -6.47
N ARG A 131 1.29 16.42 -7.62
CA ARG A 131 0.88 15.75 -8.86
C ARG A 131 1.87 14.65 -9.26
N PHE A 132 3.16 14.96 -9.20
CA PHE A 132 4.21 13.99 -9.53
C PHE A 132 4.17 12.77 -8.62
N ALA A 133 4.10 12.99 -7.30
CA ALA A 133 3.98 11.93 -6.30
C ALA A 133 2.69 11.12 -6.52
N SER A 134 1.54 11.75 -6.74
CA SER A 134 0.28 11.05 -7.01
C SER A 134 0.39 10.13 -8.22
N VAL A 135 1.02 10.56 -9.32
CA VAL A 135 1.25 9.68 -10.48
C VAL A 135 2.08 8.46 -10.10
N LEU A 136 3.15 8.63 -9.32
CA LEU A 136 3.98 7.51 -8.87
C LEU A 136 3.21 6.56 -7.93
N PHE A 137 2.40 7.08 -7.02
CA PHE A 137 1.52 6.26 -6.18
C PHE A 137 0.50 5.47 -7.00
N GLN A 138 -0.06 6.05 -8.06
CA GLN A 138 -0.96 5.32 -8.95
C GLN A 138 -0.24 4.23 -9.76
N ILE A 139 1.00 4.48 -10.20
CA ILE A 139 1.82 3.44 -10.85
C ILE A 139 2.05 2.28 -9.87
N ASN A 140 2.37 2.59 -8.62
CA ASN A 140 2.57 1.58 -7.59
C ASN A 140 1.29 0.75 -7.32
N SER A 141 0.14 1.41 -7.16
CA SER A 141 -1.16 0.76 -7.00
C SER A 141 -1.54 -0.11 -8.20
N MET A 142 -1.21 0.34 -9.41
CA MET A 142 -1.42 -0.42 -10.64
C MET A 142 -0.54 -1.67 -10.66
N THR A 143 0.76 -1.56 -10.33
CA THR A 143 1.68 -2.70 -10.25
C THR A 143 1.19 -3.74 -9.24
N TYR A 144 0.77 -3.33 -8.05
CA TYR A 144 0.17 -4.21 -7.06
C TYR A 144 -1.05 -4.95 -7.62
N SER A 145 -1.97 -4.22 -8.26
CA SER A 145 -3.23 -4.79 -8.76
C SER A 145 -3.01 -5.77 -9.91
N VAL A 146 -2.04 -5.50 -10.80
CA VAL A 146 -1.68 -6.40 -11.90
C VAL A 146 -1.04 -7.68 -11.37
N ILE A 147 -0.07 -7.56 -10.45
CA ILE A 147 0.61 -8.74 -9.89
C ILE A 147 -0.36 -9.58 -9.06
N SER A 148 -1.27 -8.98 -8.31
CA SER A 148 -2.28 -9.71 -7.51
C SER A 148 -3.49 -10.19 -8.32
N LEU A 149 -3.52 -9.97 -9.64
CA LEU A 149 -4.64 -10.31 -10.54
C LEU A 149 -5.99 -9.65 -10.16
N ASN A 150 -5.92 -8.49 -9.52
CA ASN A 150 -7.09 -7.67 -9.19
C ASN A 150 -7.41 -6.68 -10.33
N PHE A 151 -8.17 -7.14 -11.32
CA PHE A 151 -8.50 -6.35 -12.51
C PHE A 151 -9.26 -5.05 -12.19
N LEU A 152 -10.19 -5.07 -11.23
CA LEU A 152 -10.93 -3.88 -10.80
C LEU A 152 -10.00 -2.84 -10.17
N GLY A 153 -9.00 -3.29 -9.41
CA GLY A 153 -7.96 -2.44 -8.81
C GLY A 153 -7.05 -1.75 -9.84
N THR A 154 -7.04 -2.20 -11.10
CA THR A 154 -6.15 -1.67 -12.14
C THR A 154 -6.76 -0.50 -12.92
N ILE A 155 -8.08 -0.49 -13.10
CA ILE A 155 -8.78 0.53 -13.92
C ILE A 155 -8.74 1.91 -13.26
N ILE A 156 -8.94 1.97 -11.94
CA ILE A 156 -8.99 3.23 -11.19
C ILE A 156 -7.66 4.00 -11.28
N PRO A 157 -6.49 3.39 -11.01
CA PRO A 157 -5.19 4.04 -11.18
C PRO A 157 -4.94 4.57 -12.59
N ILE A 158 -5.31 3.80 -13.63
CA ILE A 158 -5.18 4.23 -15.03
C ILE A 158 -5.99 5.49 -15.28
N TYR A 159 -7.25 5.51 -14.83
CA TYR A 159 -8.12 6.68 -14.99
C TYR A 159 -7.58 7.91 -14.26
N ILE A 160 -7.08 7.75 -13.02
CA ILE A 160 -6.49 8.86 -12.25
C ILE A 160 -5.24 9.40 -12.95
N ILE A 161 -4.35 8.51 -13.42
CA ILE A 161 -3.15 8.89 -14.17
C ILE A 161 -3.53 9.68 -15.44
N TYR A 162 -4.53 9.21 -16.19
CA TYR A 162 -5.03 9.90 -17.37
C TYR A 162 -5.59 11.28 -17.02
N TYR A 163 -6.40 11.38 -15.96
CA TYR A 163 -6.97 12.64 -15.49
C TYR A 163 -5.89 13.66 -15.08
N LEU A 164 -4.87 13.23 -14.32
CA LEU A 164 -3.78 14.10 -13.86
C LEU A 164 -2.90 14.64 -15.00
N ARG A 165 -2.95 14.04 -16.20
CA ARG A 165 -2.24 14.51 -17.40
C ARG A 165 -3.03 15.54 -18.21
N LYS A 166 -4.32 15.80 -17.92
CA LYS A 166 -5.13 16.75 -18.68
C LYS A 166 -4.58 18.18 -18.56
N PRO A 167 -4.60 19.00 -19.64
CA PRO A 167 -4.00 20.34 -19.64
C PRO A 167 -4.44 21.24 -18.49
N HIS A 168 -5.76 21.38 -18.28
CA HIS A 168 -6.31 22.19 -17.18
C HIS A 168 -5.90 21.73 -15.78
N VAL A 169 -5.55 20.45 -15.60
CA VAL A 169 -4.99 19.94 -14.33
C VAL A 169 -3.51 20.29 -14.24
N LYS A 170 -2.76 20.19 -15.34
CA LYS A 170 -1.35 20.60 -15.36
C LYS A 170 -1.18 22.08 -15.03
N ASP A 171 -2.07 22.93 -15.54
CA ASP A 171 -2.06 24.38 -15.32
C ASP A 171 -2.27 24.72 -13.85
N TYR A 172 -3.18 24.01 -13.17
CA TYR A 172 -3.40 24.16 -11.74
C TYR A 172 -2.14 23.86 -10.91
N PHE A 173 -1.36 22.87 -11.34
CA PHE A 173 -0.11 22.46 -10.70
C PHE A 173 1.14 23.16 -11.26
N HIS A 174 1.03 24.20 -12.09
CA HIS A 174 2.18 24.98 -12.65
C HIS A 174 3.25 24.17 -13.35
N THR A 175 2.90 23.01 -13.89
CA THR A 175 3.91 21.97 -14.09
C THR A 175 4.63 22.10 -15.42
N GLU A 176 5.64 22.97 -15.47
CA GLU A 176 6.67 23.04 -16.50
C GLU A 176 8.02 23.43 -15.85
N GLN A 177 8.79 22.40 -15.41
CA GLN A 177 10.21 22.47 -14.96
C GLN A 177 10.54 22.95 -13.52
N GLY A 178 9.57 23.30 -12.66
CA GLY A 178 9.86 23.92 -11.35
C GLY A 178 10.41 23.02 -10.24
N LEU A 179 10.14 21.71 -10.25
CA LEU A 179 10.57 20.83 -9.15
C LEU A 179 12.08 20.52 -9.18
N GLU A 180 12.79 20.89 -8.11
CA GLU A 180 14.22 20.64 -7.93
C GLU A 180 14.58 19.15 -8.04
N ILE A 181 15.71 18.85 -8.70
CA ILE A 181 16.26 17.49 -8.89
C ILE A 181 16.35 16.69 -7.58
N PRO A 182 16.89 17.23 -6.45
CA PRO A 182 16.97 16.47 -5.20
C PRO A 182 15.59 16.05 -4.68
N VAL A 183 14.58 16.92 -4.76
CA VAL A 183 13.22 16.59 -4.30
C VAL A 183 12.61 15.47 -5.14
N ARG A 184 12.81 15.49 -6.47
CA ARG A 184 12.38 14.40 -7.36
C ARG A 184 13.03 13.08 -6.97
N ALA A 185 14.33 13.09 -6.73
CA ALA A 185 15.08 11.89 -6.37
C ALA A 185 14.56 11.28 -5.05
N VAL A 186 14.29 12.10 -4.04
CA VAL A 186 13.72 11.64 -2.76
C VAL A 186 12.34 11.02 -2.95
N ILE A 187 11.46 11.67 -3.71
CA ILE A 187 10.12 11.13 -3.99
C ILE A 187 10.22 9.80 -4.75
N ILE A 188 11.08 9.73 -5.79
CA ILE A 188 11.28 8.50 -6.57
C ILE A 188 11.83 7.38 -5.69
N ALA A 189 12.82 7.67 -4.85
CA ALA A 189 13.41 6.68 -3.94
C ALA A 189 12.37 6.15 -2.95
N GLY A 190 11.60 7.04 -2.31
CA GLY A 190 10.54 6.66 -1.38
C GLY A 190 9.45 5.81 -2.04
N VAL A 191 8.98 6.21 -3.23
CA VAL A 191 7.94 5.44 -3.93
C VAL A 191 8.47 4.13 -4.53
N SER A 192 9.76 4.07 -4.90
CA SER A 192 10.39 2.83 -5.38
C SER A 192 10.51 1.80 -4.27
N MET A 193 10.84 2.22 -3.05
CA MET A 193 10.84 1.33 -1.88
C MET A 193 9.45 0.74 -1.63
N LEU A 194 8.41 1.59 -1.70
CA LEU A 194 7.01 1.14 -1.62
C LEU A 194 6.65 0.17 -2.76
N LEU A 195 7.24 0.32 -3.95
CA LEU A 195 6.94 -0.52 -5.10
C LEU A 195 7.52 -1.91 -4.94
N ILE A 196 8.73 -2.03 -4.40
CA ILE A 196 9.34 -3.31 -4.06
C ILE A 196 8.47 -4.04 -3.02
N PHE A 197 8.07 -3.34 -1.96
CA PHE A 197 7.23 -3.92 -0.91
C PHE A 197 5.86 -4.36 -1.44
N ASN A 198 5.15 -3.49 -2.15
CA ASN A 198 3.85 -3.83 -2.71
C ASN A 198 3.94 -4.94 -3.77
N GLY A 199 5.05 -5.01 -4.53
CA GLY A 199 5.34 -6.12 -5.42
C GLY A 199 5.50 -7.44 -4.66
N TYR A 200 6.21 -7.44 -3.53
CA TYR A 200 6.35 -8.60 -2.66
C TYR A 200 4.98 -9.08 -2.12
N ILE A 201 4.18 -8.17 -1.56
CA ILE A 201 2.84 -8.53 -1.04
C ILE A 201 1.91 -9.00 -2.16
N ALA A 202 1.94 -8.34 -3.32
CA ALA A 202 1.14 -8.77 -4.44
C ALA A 202 1.55 -10.16 -4.94
N PHE A 203 2.83 -10.50 -4.87
CA PHE A 203 3.34 -11.82 -5.21
C PHE A 203 2.85 -12.88 -4.22
N THR A 204 2.88 -12.61 -2.91
CA THR A 204 2.37 -13.54 -1.90
C THR A 204 0.86 -13.73 -1.97
N LEU A 205 0.11 -12.71 -2.42
CA LEU A 205 -1.34 -12.77 -2.56
C LEU A 205 -1.82 -13.23 -3.96
N ASN A 206 -0.93 -13.38 -4.94
CA ASN A 206 -1.31 -13.78 -6.29
C ASN A 206 -1.80 -15.24 -6.27
N PRO A 207 -3.06 -15.53 -6.63
CA PRO A 207 -3.62 -16.89 -6.49
C PRO A 207 -2.88 -17.95 -7.32
N ILE A 208 -2.39 -17.60 -8.52
CA ILE A 208 -1.64 -18.52 -9.40
C ILE A 208 -0.28 -18.87 -8.80
N LEU A 209 0.38 -17.89 -8.18
CA LEU A 209 1.69 -18.09 -7.55
C LEU A 209 1.57 -18.67 -6.14
N HIS A 210 0.47 -18.37 -5.46
CA HIS A 210 0.11 -18.79 -4.12
C HIS A 210 -0.09 -20.30 -4.02
N ASP A 211 -0.67 -20.95 -5.05
CA ASP A 211 -0.75 -22.42 -5.13
C ASP A 211 0.64 -23.09 -5.04
N GLY A 212 1.71 -22.42 -5.49
CA GLY A 212 3.10 -22.90 -5.37
C GLY A 212 3.83 -22.52 -4.08
N ILE A 213 3.28 -21.61 -3.26
CA ILE A 213 3.84 -21.23 -1.96
C ILE A 213 3.18 -22.04 -0.84
N ILE A 214 1.87 -22.33 -0.92
CA ILE A 214 1.17 -23.19 0.05
C ILE A 214 1.58 -24.66 -0.07
N SER A 215 2.04 -25.11 -1.23
CA SER A 215 2.71 -26.42 -1.35
C SER A 215 4.02 -26.52 -0.53
N LYS A 216 4.46 -25.44 0.15
CA LYS A 216 5.65 -25.41 1.01
C LYS A 216 5.34 -25.48 2.51
N ILE A 217 4.09 -25.61 2.93
CA ILE A 217 3.84 -26.20 4.25
C ILE A 217 3.82 -27.70 4.02
N PRO A 218 4.91 -28.44 4.26
CA PRO A 218 4.88 -29.87 4.03
C PRO A 218 3.79 -30.46 4.92
N ASP A 219 2.83 -31.16 4.31
CA ASP A 219 1.72 -31.85 4.99
C ASP A 219 2.21 -32.71 6.16
N SER A 220 3.46 -33.16 6.10
CA SER A 220 4.17 -33.87 7.16
C SER A 220 4.27 -33.15 8.50
N ARG A 221 4.08 -31.82 8.55
CA ARG A 221 4.09 -31.08 9.82
C ARG A 221 2.85 -31.35 10.65
N TYR A 222 1.72 -31.58 9.99
CA TYR A 222 0.46 -31.91 10.63
C TYR A 222 0.50 -33.30 11.25
N TYR A 223 1.20 -34.24 10.61
CA TYR A 223 1.18 -35.65 10.99
C TYR A 223 1.64 -35.87 12.43
N GLY A 224 0.97 -36.80 13.09
CA GLY A 224 1.19 -37.16 14.49
C GLY A 224 0.05 -36.71 15.39
N THR A 225 0.22 -36.99 16.68
CA THR A 225 -0.78 -36.73 17.70
C THR A 225 -0.51 -35.38 18.37
N TRP A 226 -1.58 -34.64 18.61
CA TRP A 226 -1.62 -33.31 19.22
C TRP A 226 -2.51 -33.39 20.44
N VAL A 227 -2.02 -32.93 21.59
CA VAL A 227 -2.71 -33.10 22.87
C VAL A 227 -2.96 -31.74 23.50
N ASN A 228 -4.19 -31.54 23.97
CA ASN A 228 -4.53 -30.51 24.94
C ASN A 228 -4.74 -31.19 26.29
N GLU A 229 -3.73 -31.12 27.15
CA GLU A 229 -3.74 -31.75 28.47
C GLU A 229 -4.82 -31.17 29.38
N SER A 230 -5.14 -29.88 29.24
CA SER A 230 -6.12 -29.19 30.09
C SER A 230 -7.55 -29.62 29.79
N GLN A 231 -7.84 -29.97 28.55
CA GLN A 231 -9.18 -30.41 28.11
C GLN A 231 -9.27 -31.92 27.85
N HIS A 232 -8.16 -32.66 28.04
CA HIS A 232 -8.04 -34.10 27.76
C HIS A 232 -8.44 -34.47 26.32
N ILE A 233 -8.11 -33.61 25.36
CA ILE A 233 -8.41 -33.84 23.94
C ILE A 233 -7.12 -34.26 23.22
N GLU A 234 -7.20 -35.32 22.43
CA GLU A 234 -6.15 -35.75 21.51
C GLU A 234 -6.64 -35.69 20.07
N ILE A 235 -5.81 -35.14 19.17
CA ILE A 235 -6.08 -35.03 17.74
C ILE A 235 -4.91 -35.66 16.98
N THR A 236 -5.16 -36.65 16.14
CA THR A 236 -4.12 -37.29 15.32
C THR A 236 -4.39 -37.05 13.85
N PHE A 237 -3.40 -36.48 13.15
CA PHE A 237 -3.44 -36.32 11.70
C PHE A 237 -2.62 -37.42 11.02
N TYR A 238 -3.20 -38.01 9.98
CA TYR A 238 -2.59 -39.07 9.19
C TYR A 238 -2.20 -38.56 7.80
N SER A 239 -1.25 -39.27 7.17
CA SER A 239 -0.72 -38.93 5.84
C SER A 239 -1.67 -39.15 4.67
N ASN A 240 -2.82 -39.76 4.92
CA ASN A 240 -3.88 -40.00 3.93
C ASN A 240 -4.99 -38.94 4.02
N ASN A 241 -4.70 -37.76 4.58
CA ASN A 241 -5.66 -36.66 4.77
C ASN A 241 -6.85 -37.02 5.66
N SER A 242 -6.72 -38.03 6.52
CA SER A 242 -7.68 -38.32 7.58
C SER A 242 -7.18 -37.79 8.92
N PHE A 243 -8.12 -37.50 9.82
CA PHE A 243 -7.82 -37.15 11.19
C PHE A 243 -8.73 -37.91 12.16
N PHE A 244 -8.24 -38.09 13.38
CA PHE A 244 -8.93 -38.70 14.50
C PHE A 244 -8.91 -37.78 15.70
N ILE A 245 -10.06 -37.58 16.35
CA ILE A 245 -10.16 -36.80 17.59
C ILE A 245 -10.77 -37.66 18.68
N ALA A 246 -10.15 -37.66 19.85
CA ALA A 246 -10.66 -38.33 21.03
C ALA A 246 -10.68 -37.36 22.22
N ASN A 247 -11.74 -37.43 23.01
CA ASN A 247 -11.82 -36.91 24.38
C ASN A 247 -12.16 -38.09 25.31
N ALA A 248 -12.25 -37.85 26.62
CA ALA A 248 -12.63 -38.84 27.63
C ALA A 248 -13.96 -39.55 27.35
N THR A 249 -14.89 -38.91 26.63
CA THR A 249 -16.25 -39.44 26.40
C THR A 249 -16.55 -39.81 24.95
N ASP A 250 -15.94 -39.12 23.99
CA ASP A 250 -16.37 -39.17 22.59
C ASP A 250 -15.17 -39.28 21.65
N THR A 251 -15.39 -39.92 20.51
CA THR A 251 -14.39 -40.06 19.45
C THR A 251 -15.00 -39.71 18.10
N TYR A 252 -14.23 -39.04 17.25
CA TYR A 252 -14.68 -38.54 15.98
C TYR A 252 -13.64 -38.77 14.89
N TRP A 253 -14.12 -39.01 13.67
CA TRP A 253 -13.29 -39.19 12.48
C TRP A 253 -13.69 -38.19 11.40
N GLY A 254 -12.70 -37.81 10.59
CA GLY A 254 -12.95 -36.96 9.44
C GLY A 254 -11.78 -36.92 8.48
N THR A 255 -11.94 -36.10 7.46
CA THR A 255 -10.90 -35.74 6.50
C THR A 255 -10.49 -34.31 6.70
N TRP A 256 -9.24 -34.00 6.38
CA TRP A 256 -8.74 -32.64 6.44
C TRP A 256 -8.13 -32.25 5.10
N GLU A 257 -8.27 -30.97 4.77
CA GLU A 257 -7.63 -30.37 3.62
C GLU A 257 -7.01 -29.04 4.03
N ASN A 258 -5.92 -28.67 3.36
CA ASN A 258 -5.39 -27.31 3.47
C ASN A 258 -6.44 -26.37 2.88
N GLY A 259 -7.02 -25.49 3.70
CA GLY A 259 -8.06 -24.58 3.23
C GLY A 259 -7.50 -23.61 2.20
N VAL A 260 -8.26 -23.42 1.12
CA VAL A 260 -7.91 -22.53 0.01
C VAL A 260 -8.53 -21.16 0.28
N GLY A 261 -7.71 -20.15 0.61
CA GLY A 261 -8.18 -18.77 0.83
C GLY A 261 -7.24 -17.93 1.70
N PRO A 262 -7.51 -16.61 1.87
CA PRO A 262 -6.60 -15.66 2.53
C PRO A 262 -6.45 -15.87 4.05
N TRP A 263 -7.06 -16.91 4.60
CA TRP A 263 -7.11 -17.17 6.04
C TRP A 263 -6.29 -18.39 6.49
N TRP A 264 -5.65 -19.15 5.60
CA TRP A 264 -4.74 -20.27 5.93
C TRP A 264 -5.30 -21.26 6.98
N ILE A 265 -6.57 -21.57 6.82
CA ILE A 265 -7.37 -22.35 7.75
C ILE A 265 -7.29 -23.83 7.35
N LEU A 266 -6.84 -24.70 8.26
CA LEU A 266 -6.98 -26.15 8.09
C LEU A 266 -8.47 -26.50 8.14
N LYS A 267 -9.02 -27.08 7.08
CA LYS A 267 -10.45 -27.36 6.98
C LYS A 267 -10.68 -28.82 7.33
N LEU A 268 -11.35 -29.05 8.46
CA LEU A 268 -11.80 -30.38 8.86
C LEU A 268 -13.21 -30.64 8.36
N GLU A 269 -13.42 -31.81 7.79
CA GLU A 269 -14.72 -32.32 7.39
C GLU A 269 -15.01 -33.60 8.18
N TRP A 270 -16.06 -33.56 9.00
CA TRP A 270 -16.42 -34.66 9.88
C TRP A 270 -17.27 -35.67 9.12
N LYS A 271 -16.99 -36.96 9.34
CA LYS A 271 -17.72 -38.03 8.66
C LYS A 271 -19.19 -38.15 9.10
N GLU A 272 -19.51 -37.70 10.31
CA GLU A 272 -20.81 -37.88 10.96
C GLU A 272 -21.66 -36.61 11.07
N GLY A 273 -21.23 -35.48 10.48
CA GLY A 273 -21.96 -34.22 10.56
C GLY A 273 -21.75 -33.35 9.33
N GLU A 274 -22.80 -33.17 8.53
CA GLU A 274 -22.81 -32.28 7.37
C GLU A 274 -22.28 -30.88 7.73
N GLY A 275 -21.25 -30.43 7.01
CA GLY A 275 -20.87 -29.02 6.91
C GLY A 275 -20.23 -28.37 8.15
N ARG A 276 -19.68 -29.13 9.10
CA ARG A 276 -18.95 -28.55 10.24
C ARG A 276 -17.49 -28.32 9.85
N TYR A 277 -17.04 -27.07 9.91
CA TYR A 277 -15.65 -26.69 9.70
C TYR A 277 -15.09 -26.07 10.97
N ALA A 278 -13.84 -26.39 11.31
CA ALA A 278 -13.15 -25.74 12.41
C ALA A 278 -11.81 -25.23 11.91
N PRO A 279 -11.60 -23.90 11.88
CA PRO A 279 -10.30 -23.37 11.55
C PRO A 279 -9.21 -23.72 12.54
N PHE A 280 -8.06 -24.16 12.03
CA PHE A 280 -6.83 -24.29 12.81
C PHE A 280 -5.79 -23.28 12.38
N PHE A 281 -5.08 -22.78 13.38
CA PHE A 281 -3.83 -22.06 13.23
C PHE A 281 -2.68 -22.95 13.68
N PHE A 282 -1.62 -23.02 12.88
CA PHE A 282 -0.50 -23.91 13.12
C PHE A 282 0.79 -23.13 13.27
N GLY A 283 1.52 -23.39 14.35
CA GLY A 283 2.92 -23.03 14.52
C GLY A 283 3.77 -24.30 14.65
N SER A 284 5.10 -24.13 14.63
CA SER A 284 6.07 -25.25 14.63
C SER A 284 5.83 -26.37 15.66
N ASN A 285 5.30 -26.06 16.85
CA ASN A 285 5.01 -27.03 17.92
C ASN A 285 3.64 -26.84 18.59
N ARG A 286 2.79 -25.97 18.04
CA ARG A 286 1.50 -25.64 18.64
C ARG A 286 0.42 -25.55 17.58
N MET A 287 -0.77 -26.05 17.91
CA MET A 287 -1.93 -25.98 17.05
C MET A 287 -3.07 -25.35 17.84
N ARG A 288 -3.75 -24.36 17.27
CA ARG A 288 -4.90 -23.69 17.90
C ARG A 288 -6.16 -23.92 17.10
N LEU A 289 -7.17 -24.50 17.74
CA LEU A 289 -8.51 -24.68 17.18
C LEU A 289 -9.35 -23.43 17.50
N VAL A 290 -9.92 -22.80 16.47
CA VAL A 290 -10.93 -21.74 16.60
C VAL A 290 -12.22 -22.29 16.00
N GLN A 291 -13.32 -22.35 16.76
CA GLN A 291 -14.59 -22.88 16.25
C GLN A 291 -15.52 -21.76 15.79
N GLU A 292 -16.19 -21.95 14.64
CA GLU A 292 -17.33 -21.14 14.23
C GLU A 292 -18.59 -21.64 14.98
N SER A 293 -19.23 -20.73 15.72
CA SER A 293 -20.34 -21.01 16.63
C SER A 293 -21.52 -21.73 15.94
N GLY A 294 -21.66 -23.02 16.20
CA GLY A 294 -22.83 -23.82 15.82
C GLY A 294 -23.16 -24.89 16.87
N LYS A 295 -24.21 -24.63 17.67
CA LYS A 295 -25.01 -25.50 18.59
C LYS A 295 -24.38 -26.60 19.46
N SER A 296 -23.12 -26.96 19.32
CA SER A 296 -22.40 -27.80 20.28
C SER A 296 -21.37 -26.93 20.98
N GLY A 297 -21.65 -26.54 22.22
CA GLY A 297 -20.78 -25.71 23.06
C GLY A 297 -19.52 -26.44 23.51
N PHE A 298 -18.74 -26.94 22.56
CA PHE A 298 -17.68 -27.90 22.83
C PHE A 298 -16.29 -27.29 22.85
N PHE A 299 -15.98 -26.17 22.18
CA PHE A 299 -14.63 -25.61 22.25
C PHE A 299 -14.59 -24.07 22.23
N SER A 300 -14.18 -23.48 23.35
CA SER A 300 -13.43 -22.22 23.35
C SER A 300 -12.05 -22.47 22.71
N VAL A 301 -11.35 -21.40 22.29
CA VAL A 301 -10.00 -21.49 21.71
C VAL A 301 -9.14 -22.53 22.47
N ALA A 302 -8.77 -23.61 21.79
CA ALA A 302 -8.07 -24.74 22.39
C ALA A 302 -6.65 -24.83 21.82
N GLU A 303 -5.64 -24.82 22.68
CA GLU A 303 -4.23 -24.92 22.31
C GLU A 303 -3.72 -26.35 22.52
N PHE A 304 -3.21 -26.95 21.45
CA PHE A 304 -2.67 -28.30 21.41
C PHE A 304 -1.16 -28.25 21.24
N LYS A 305 -0.45 -29.17 21.89
CA LYS A 305 0.99 -29.39 21.71
C LYS A 305 1.21 -30.71 21.01
N LYS A 306 2.25 -30.80 20.16
CA LYS A 306 2.61 -32.06 19.52
C LYS A 306 3.07 -33.06 20.59
N LYS A 307 2.44 -34.23 20.63
CA LYS A 307 2.86 -35.37 21.45
C LYS A 307 4.17 -35.88 20.85
N SER A 308 5.25 -35.76 21.61
CA SER A 308 6.61 -36.20 21.22
C SER A 308 6.63 -37.65 20.75
#